data_AF-A0A2V9W2X6-F1
#
_entry.id   AF-A0A2V9W2X6-F1
#
_cell.length_a   1.000
_cell.length_b   1.000
_cell.length_c   1.000
_cell.angle_alpha   90.00
_cell.angle_beta   90.00
_cell.angle_gamma   90.00
#
_symmetry.space_group_name_H-M   'P 1'
#
loop_
_entity.id
_entity.type
_entity.pdbx_description
1 polymer ?
#
loop_
_entity_poly.entity_id
_entity_poly.type
_entity_poly.pdbx_seq_one_letter_code
_entity_poly.pdbx_strand_id
1 'polypeptide(L)'
;MIAFYGCDGKTAWYIDATLNRIEVKPKAGGTSEREAGFKPALSTLSDSKRKMRLLKKKAVAGSMAWAVKVDDPISRPETFYFDTVTFLLLRTQGDAWSVNYSDYRDVGGIKLPFTITREAMNYKLVTKVRELKINTPIDDARFVEPKVKNRTITYGEIAAPKRNNTEAEDHASTKGVASSNADVPAVLPSKSPAALDAPVIVEVNFPNFTSCPLKELQSTIPELKGLKPAANQEELAMLLDKIGARTVDIARNTPNLIAHETVIQAHQGAPDTRRDYDYLILARIAEKAVGLAEYRVDLKNGDKFETAETMKKDGSTEADLERTSDDPTPPQSGRPPTSQGLATSWVHFYPLNRSQATFRYLGEEKMDGRRTHVLAFAQKPQSVISPGMVHYRGKRVPMFLQGVAWVDPSDFRILRLRTDLLAPVPEVSLLRLTADIHFGLNRIEKVSSLLSLPREVTVTSEIGGSSVRETHKYSGYRLFRAQSKVVLNP
;
A
#
# COMPACT_ATOMS: atom_id res chain seq x y z
N MET A 1 -0.03 39.74 0.08
CA MET A 1 1.28 39.33 0.62
C MET A 1 1.20 37.83 0.83
N ILE A 2 1.96 37.04 0.09
CA ILE A 2 1.85 35.57 0.05
C ILE A 2 3.01 35.02 0.87
N ALA A 3 2.71 34.22 1.88
CA ALA A 3 3.71 33.41 2.57
C ALA A 3 3.78 32.05 1.88
N PHE A 4 4.99 31.49 1.78
CA PHE A 4 5.23 30.22 1.12
C PHE A 4 5.61 29.15 2.14
N TYR A 5 5.02 27.98 1.98
CA TYR A 5 5.31 26.80 2.76
C TYR A 5 5.74 25.70 1.79
N GLY A 6 6.78 24.94 2.14
CA GLY A 6 7.22 23.82 1.32
C GLY A 6 8.10 22.85 2.11
N CYS A 7 8.28 21.66 1.55
CA CYS A 7 9.13 20.61 2.10
C CYS A 7 9.64 19.75 0.94
N ASP A 8 10.94 19.44 0.92
CA ASP A 8 11.58 18.59 -0.08
C ASP A 8 11.80 17.15 0.41
N GLY A 9 11.18 16.80 1.54
CA GLY A 9 11.34 15.51 2.23
C GLY A 9 12.53 15.46 3.20
N LYS A 10 13.46 16.43 3.14
CA LYS A 10 14.62 16.55 4.05
C LYS A 10 14.50 17.76 4.98
N THR A 11 14.04 18.89 4.44
CA THR A 11 13.92 20.17 5.13
C THR A 11 12.56 20.77 4.83
N ALA A 12 11.89 21.30 5.86
CA ALA A 12 10.72 22.14 5.68
C ALA A 12 11.12 23.62 5.78
N TRP A 13 10.50 24.47 4.97
CA TRP A 13 10.73 25.91 4.98
C TRP A 13 9.43 26.68 5.05
N TYR A 14 9.51 27.83 5.73
CA TYR A 14 8.49 28.86 5.74
C TYR A 14 9.12 30.17 5.31
N ILE A 15 8.62 30.76 4.23
CA ILE A 15 9.01 32.10 3.79
C ILE A 15 7.85 33.01 4.15
N ASP A 16 8.06 33.89 5.12
CA ASP A 16 7.03 34.81 5.56
C ASP A 16 6.71 35.87 4.49
N ALA A 17 5.66 36.63 4.73
CA ALA A 17 5.20 37.67 3.81
C ALA A 17 6.22 38.82 3.61
N THR A 18 7.23 38.93 4.49
CA THR A 18 8.36 39.86 4.40
C THR A 18 9.61 39.23 3.77
N LEU A 19 9.47 38.02 3.22
CA LEU A 19 10.52 37.21 2.59
C LEU A 19 11.61 36.72 3.56
N ASN A 20 11.32 36.69 4.87
CA ASN A 20 12.21 36.01 5.81
C ASN A 20 12.00 34.51 5.70
N ARG A 21 13.10 33.79 5.50
CA ARG A 21 13.13 32.34 5.46
C ARG A 21 13.36 31.78 6.87
N ILE A 22 12.42 30.98 7.34
CA ILE A 22 12.56 30.13 8.51
C ILE A 22 12.76 28.69 8.02
N GLU A 23 13.91 28.12 8.37
CA GLU A 23 14.21 26.71 8.14
C GLU A 23 13.79 25.89 9.35
N VAL A 24 13.08 24.80 9.11
CA VAL A 24 12.68 23.86 10.15
C VAL A 24 13.43 22.55 9.90
N LYS A 25 14.51 22.35 10.67
CA LYS A 25 15.29 21.10 10.65
C LYS A 25 14.64 20.09 11.61
N PRO A 26 14.35 18.85 11.16
CA PRO A 26 13.75 17.85 12.03
C PRO A 26 14.67 17.54 13.21
N LYS A 27 14.16 17.62 14.44
CA LYS A 27 14.85 17.09 15.63
C LYS A 27 14.93 15.56 15.54
N ALA A 28 16.06 14.97 15.95
CA ALA A 28 16.23 13.53 16.02
C ALA A 28 15.10 12.91 16.88
N GLY A 29 14.29 12.03 16.28
CA GLY A 29 13.16 11.37 16.95
C GLY A 29 11.84 12.16 16.96
N GLY A 30 11.74 13.32 16.29
CA GLY A 30 10.49 14.09 16.17
C GLY A 30 9.96 14.13 14.73
N THR A 31 8.89 13.39 14.44
CA THR A 31 8.18 13.44 13.14
C THR A 31 7.22 14.63 13.01
N SER A 32 6.98 15.37 14.09
CA SER A 32 5.92 16.37 14.20
C SER A 32 6.22 17.74 13.58
N GLU A 33 7.42 17.96 13.02
CA GLU A 33 7.75 19.22 12.32
C GLU A 33 7.57 19.15 10.79
N ARG A 34 7.27 17.97 10.22
CA ARG A 34 6.86 17.82 8.80
C ARG A 34 5.44 18.32 8.50
N GLU A 35 4.79 18.86 9.52
CA GLU A 35 3.34 18.92 9.64
C GLU A 35 2.79 20.35 9.81
N ALA A 36 3.66 21.37 9.73
CA ALA A 36 3.28 22.78 9.87
C ALA A 36 2.82 23.45 8.56
N GLY A 37 2.93 22.78 7.40
CA GLY A 37 2.68 23.40 6.10
C GLY A 37 1.20 23.55 5.73
N PHE A 38 0.41 22.49 5.89
CA PHE A 38 -1.05 22.52 5.76
C PHE A 38 -1.62 21.17 6.19
N LYS A 39 -2.13 21.05 7.43
CA LYS A 39 -2.97 19.91 7.79
C LYS A 39 -4.43 20.24 7.53
N PRO A 40 -5.18 19.39 6.82
CA PRO A 40 -6.64 19.45 6.86
C PRO A 40 -7.07 19.41 8.34
N ALA A 41 -7.86 20.37 8.80
CA ALA A 41 -8.13 20.54 10.23
C ALA A 41 -8.67 19.26 10.90
N LEU A 42 -9.37 18.41 10.15
CA LEU A 42 -9.95 17.16 10.64
C LEU A 42 -8.98 15.98 10.72
N SER A 43 -7.88 15.95 9.96
CA SER A 43 -6.92 14.81 10.00
C SER A 43 -6.12 14.76 11.30
N THR A 44 -6.14 15.84 12.07
CA THR A 44 -5.46 15.94 13.38
C THR A 44 -6.32 15.46 14.55
N LEU A 45 -7.60 15.22 14.33
CA LEU A 45 -8.53 14.89 15.41
C LEU A 45 -8.32 13.45 15.92
N SER A 46 -7.77 12.53 15.14
CA SER A 46 -7.56 11.14 15.56
C SER A 46 -6.39 10.91 16.53
N ASP A 47 -5.67 11.94 16.96
CA ASP A 47 -4.56 11.77 17.91
C ASP A 47 -5.07 11.54 19.34
N SER A 48 -4.65 10.40 19.91
CA SER A 48 -5.00 9.90 21.24
C SER A 48 -4.75 10.85 22.42
N LYS A 49 -3.96 11.92 22.23
CA LYS A 49 -3.63 12.88 23.29
C LYS A 49 -4.64 14.03 23.43
N ARG A 50 -5.56 14.20 22.47
CA ARG A 50 -6.55 15.28 22.48
C ARG A 50 -7.83 14.88 23.20
N LYS A 51 -8.39 15.79 23.99
CA LYS A 51 -9.68 15.57 24.65
C LYS A 51 -10.78 16.27 23.86
N MET A 52 -11.82 15.52 23.51
CA MET A 52 -12.97 16.05 22.77
C MET A 52 -14.22 16.05 23.62
N ARG A 53 -15.00 17.11 23.49
CA ARG A 53 -16.26 17.27 24.21
C ARG A 53 -17.34 17.79 23.28
N LEU A 54 -18.44 17.05 23.20
CA LEU A 54 -19.64 17.54 22.55
C LEU A 54 -20.26 18.65 23.41
N LEU A 55 -20.47 19.81 22.81
CA LEU A 55 -21.22 20.93 23.37
C LEU A 55 -22.65 20.92 22.83
N LYS A 56 -23.41 21.96 23.15
CA LYS A 56 -24.78 22.14 22.64
C LYS A 56 -24.77 22.39 21.13
N LYS A 57 -25.86 21.98 20.47
CA LYS A 57 -26.11 22.38 19.08
C LYS A 57 -26.22 23.90 18.98
N LYS A 58 -25.72 24.47 17.89
CA LYS A 58 -25.75 25.92 17.63
C LYS A 58 -26.06 26.18 16.16
N ALA A 59 -26.85 27.21 15.88
CA ALA A 59 -27.02 27.69 14.53
C ALA A 59 -25.72 28.32 14.02
N VAL A 60 -25.20 27.82 12.91
CA VAL A 60 -23.97 28.27 12.26
C VAL A 60 -24.21 28.29 10.75
N ALA A 61 -23.94 29.43 10.11
CA ALA A 61 -24.05 29.60 8.66
C ALA A 61 -25.43 29.19 8.08
N GLY A 62 -26.52 29.44 8.83
CA GLY A 62 -27.88 29.11 8.41
C GLY A 62 -28.33 27.66 8.69
N SER A 63 -27.43 26.80 9.18
CA SER A 63 -27.74 25.42 9.55
C SER A 63 -27.56 25.15 11.04
N MET A 64 -28.27 24.16 11.58
CA MET A 64 -27.99 23.65 12.92
C MET A 64 -26.74 22.76 12.90
N ALA A 65 -25.80 23.06 13.79
CA ALA A 65 -24.51 22.37 13.88
C ALA A 65 -24.24 21.77 15.27
N TRP A 66 -23.59 20.61 15.32
CA TRP A 66 -22.96 20.05 16.50
C TRP A 66 -21.66 20.81 16.80
N ALA A 67 -21.55 21.43 17.97
CA ALA A 67 -20.32 22.05 18.42
C ALA A 67 -19.47 21.03 19.18
N VAL A 68 -18.26 20.75 18.72
CA VAL A 68 -17.30 19.84 19.35
C VAL A 68 -16.09 20.64 19.77
N LYS A 69 -15.88 20.76 21.08
CA LYS A 69 -14.69 21.40 21.65
C LYS A 69 -13.55 20.39 21.71
N VAL A 70 -12.37 20.79 21.27
CA VAL A 70 -11.16 19.97 21.25
C VAL A 70 -10.11 20.71 22.07
N ASP A 71 -9.71 20.09 23.17
CA ASP A 71 -8.62 20.54 24.01
C ASP A 71 -7.34 19.79 23.58
N ASP A 72 -6.37 20.53 23.05
CA ASP A 72 -5.06 20.01 22.64
C ASP A 72 -4.02 20.32 23.75
N PRO A 73 -3.19 19.35 24.18
CA PRO A 73 -2.14 19.60 25.17
C PRO A 73 -1.01 20.52 24.67
N ILE A 74 -0.89 20.75 23.36
CA ILE A 74 0.17 21.52 22.70
C ILE A 74 -0.34 22.87 22.18
N SER A 75 -1.60 22.97 21.76
CA SER A 75 -2.20 24.20 21.20
C SER A 75 -3.39 24.72 22.00
N ARG A 76 -3.84 25.95 21.69
CA ARG A 76 -5.06 26.49 22.30
C ARG A 76 -6.28 25.67 21.89
N PRO A 77 -7.31 25.56 22.76
CA PRO A 77 -8.54 24.86 22.42
C PRO A 77 -9.24 25.44 21.20
N GLU A 78 -9.85 24.56 20.41
CA GLU A 78 -10.64 24.92 19.23
C GLU A 78 -12.03 24.30 19.32
N THR A 79 -13.00 24.90 18.63
CA THR A 79 -14.35 24.35 18.48
C THR A 79 -14.68 24.13 17.01
N PHE A 80 -15.10 22.91 16.70
CA PHE A 80 -15.54 22.48 15.38
C PHE A 80 -17.06 22.42 15.34
N TYR A 81 -17.67 22.92 14.27
CA TYR A 81 -19.12 22.95 14.09
C TYR A 81 -19.50 22.11 12.88
N PHE A 82 -20.11 20.96 13.11
CA PHE A 82 -20.53 20.03 12.05
C PHE A 82 -22.03 20.15 11.80
N ASP A 83 -22.42 20.30 10.55
CA ASP A 83 -23.83 20.31 10.15
C ASP A 83 -24.56 19.05 10.67
N THR A 84 -25.74 19.22 11.25
CA THR A 84 -26.47 18.11 11.88
C THR A 84 -27.10 17.13 10.89
N VAL A 85 -27.16 17.47 9.60
CA VAL A 85 -27.79 16.67 8.55
C VAL A 85 -26.73 16.04 7.63
N THR A 86 -25.81 16.85 7.13
CA THR A 86 -24.78 16.46 6.15
C THR A 86 -23.47 16.05 6.79
N PHE A 87 -23.28 16.36 8.08
CA PHE A 87 -22.03 16.15 8.83
C PHE A 87 -20.81 16.90 8.27
N LEU A 88 -21.01 17.83 7.34
CA LEU A 88 -19.96 18.68 6.80
C LEU A 88 -19.52 19.71 7.85
N LEU A 89 -18.23 20.02 7.88
CA LEU A 89 -17.68 21.02 8.77
C LEU A 89 -18.11 22.41 8.30
N LEU A 90 -18.95 23.11 9.07
CA LEU A 90 -19.41 24.46 8.73
C LEU A 90 -18.46 25.54 9.23
N ARG A 91 -17.83 25.31 10.39
CA ARG A 91 -16.93 26.27 11.01
C ARG A 91 -15.89 25.61 11.91
N THR A 92 -14.70 26.17 11.92
CA THR A 92 -13.72 26.02 13.01
C THR A 92 -13.53 27.37 13.70
N GLN A 93 -13.45 27.38 15.02
CA GLN A 93 -13.36 28.60 15.81
C GLN A 93 -12.36 28.43 16.96
N GLY A 94 -11.39 29.35 17.04
CA GLY A 94 -10.56 29.55 18.22
C GLY A 94 -11.00 30.80 19.00
N ASP A 95 -10.19 31.23 19.98
CA ASP A 95 -10.51 32.38 20.84
C ASP A 95 -10.71 33.69 20.04
N ALA A 96 -9.87 33.93 19.04
CA ALA A 96 -9.75 35.21 18.33
C ALA A 96 -9.87 35.10 16.80
N TRP A 97 -10.26 33.92 16.30
CA TRP A 97 -10.38 33.66 14.87
C TRP A 97 -11.46 32.62 14.58
N SER A 98 -12.01 32.66 13.37
CA SER A 98 -12.88 31.62 12.85
C SER A 98 -12.58 31.35 11.37
N VAL A 99 -12.88 30.13 10.92
CA VAL A 99 -12.88 29.75 9.52
C VAL A 99 -14.24 29.15 9.22
N ASN A 100 -14.96 29.73 8.26
CA ASN A 100 -16.25 29.26 7.79
C ASN A 100 -16.08 28.56 6.44
N TYR A 101 -16.78 27.45 6.25
CA TYR A 101 -16.73 26.64 5.04
C TYR A 101 -18.12 26.58 4.41
N SER A 102 -18.19 26.81 3.10
CA SER A 102 -19.44 26.85 2.34
C SER A 102 -19.21 26.51 0.88
N ASP A 103 -20.30 26.40 0.11
CA ASP A 103 -20.25 25.98 -1.31
C ASP A 103 -19.56 24.61 -1.45
N TYR A 104 -20.07 23.62 -0.72
CA TYR A 104 -19.53 22.27 -0.79
C TYR A 104 -19.92 21.62 -2.12
N ARG A 105 -18.92 21.19 -2.88
CA ARG A 105 -19.09 20.53 -4.17
C ARG A 105 -18.50 19.13 -4.14
N ASP A 106 -19.05 18.26 -4.99
CA ASP A 106 -18.47 16.94 -5.21
C ASP A 106 -17.26 17.06 -6.13
N VAL A 107 -16.12 16.55 -5.70
CA VAL A 107 -14.95 16.37 -6.55
C VAL A 107 -14.43 14.97 -6.29
N GLY A 108 -14.54 14.08 -7.28
CA GLY A 108 -14.05 12.69 -7.16
C GLY A 108 -14.71 11.89 -6.03
N GLY A 109 -15.99 12.15 -5.72
CA GLY A 109 -16.72 11.45 -4.65
C GLY A 109 -16.47 12.02 -3.25
N ILE A 110 -15.74 13.14 -3.13
CA ILE A 110 -15.46 13.82 -1.86
C ILE A 110 -16.12 15.19 -1.89
N LYS A 111 -16.89 15.52 -0.85
CA LYS A 111 -17.48 16.86 -0.67
C LYS A 111 -16.45 17.83 -0.10
N LEU A 112 -16.03 18.81 -0.90
CA LEU A 112 -15.01 19.80 -0.54
C LEU A 112 -15.57 21.24 -0.61
N PRO A 113 -15.15 22.15 0.30
CA PRO A 113 -15.64 23.52 0.30
C PRO A 113 -14.98 24.36 -0.80
N PHE A 114 -15.77 25.03 -1.62
CA PHE A 114 -15.28 25.96 -2.65
C PHE A 114 -15.25 27.41 -2.17
N THR A 115 -15.84 27.71 -1.01
CA THR A 115 -15.73 29.02 -0.35
C THR A 115 -15.24 28.84 1.09
N ILE A 116 -14.07 29.39 1.38
CA ILE A 116 -13.44 29.38 2.70
C ILE A 116 -13.27 30.81 3.17
N THR A 117 -13.90 31.17 4.28
CA THR A 117 -13.84 32.52 4.85
C THR A 117 -13.14 32.47 6.19
N ARG A 118 -11.91 32.98 6.25
CA ARG A 118 -11.14 33.13 7.48
C ARG A 118 -11.33 34.54 8.02
N GLU A 119 -11.72 34.63 9.29
CA GLU A 119 -11.92 35.88 10.01
C GLU A 119 -11.07 35.87 11.26
N ALA A 120 -10.33 36.95 11.49
CA ALA A 120 -9.60 37.23 12.73
C ALA A 120 -9.86 38.70 13.11
N MET A 121 -9.38 39.13 14.28
CA MET A 121 -9.66 40.48 14.81
C MET A 121 -9.36 41.63 13.82
N ASN A 122 -8.38 41.46 12.94
CA ASN A 122 -7.87 42.51 12.05
C ASN A 122 -8.02 42.21 10.56
N TYR A 123 -8.57 41.06 10.15
CA TYR A 123 -8.79 40.77 8.73
C TYR A 123 -9.89 39.76 8.48
N LYS A 124 -10.47 39.84 7.27
CA LYS A 124 -11.34 38.84 6.68
C LYS A 124 -10.77 38.44 5.31
N LEU A 125 -10.43 37.16 5.16
CA LEU A 125 -9.94 36.58 3.92
C LEU A 125 -11.00 35.62 3.38
N VAL A 126 -11.47 35.88 2.16
CA VAL A 126 -12.39 34.99 1.44
C VAL A 126 -11.64 34.33 0.29
N THR A 127 -11.45 33.02 0.38
CA THR A 127 -10.88 32.19 -0.67
C THR A 127 -12.00 31.52 -1.45
N LYS A 128 -12.11 31.81 -2.74
CA LYS A 128 -13.00 31.11 -3.67
C LYS A 128 -12.18 30.20 -4.58
N VAL A 129 -12.40 28.91 -4.45
CA VAL A 129 -11.79 27.90 -5.31
C VAL A 129 -12.56 27.89 -6.62
N ARG A 130 -11.86 28.12 -7.74
CA ARG A 130 -12.48 28.08 -9.08
C ARG A 130 -12.54 26.67 -9.63
N GLU A 131 -11.46 25.94 -9.44
CA GLU A 131 -11.26 24.60 -9.95
C GLU A 131 -10.46 23.82 -8.92
N LEU A 132 -10.91 22.60 -8.65
CA LEU A 132 -10.22 21.65 -7.80
C LEU A 132 -10.24 20.32 -8.54
N LYS A 133 -9.06 19.74 -8.72
CA LYS A 133 -8.89 18.41 -9.29
C LYS A 133 -8.14 17.55 -8.28
N ILE A 134 -8.57 16.30 -8.18
CA ILE A 134 -7.93 15.30 -7.32
C ILE A 134 -7.07 14.42 -8.22
N ASN A 135 -5.86 14.07 -7.76
CA ASN A 135 -4.93 13.17 -8.44
C ASN A 135 -4.54 13.61 -9.86
N THR A 136 -4.58 14.91 -10.15
CA THR A 136 -3.97 15.43 -11.38
C THR A 136 -2.45 15.41 -11.21
N PRO A 137 -1.67 14.78 -12.11
CA PRO A 137 -0.22 14.81 -12.05
C PRO A 137 0.30 16.25 -11.98
N ILE A 138 1.16 16.54 -11.01
CA ILE A 138 1.84 17.82 -10.87
C ILE A 138 3.33 17.54 -11.01
N ASP A 139 4.04 18.38 -11.77
CA ASP A 139 5.49 18.28 -11.93
C ASP A 139 6.21 18.52 -10.58
N ASP A 140 7.09 17.58 -10.20
CA ASP A 140 7.93 17.63 -9.00
C ASP A 140 8.74 18.94 -8.91
N ALA A 141 9.11 19.53 -10.05
CA ALA A 141 9.82 20.81 -10.10
C ALA A 141 9.07 21.96 -9.42
N ARG A 142 7.74 21.86 -9.26
CA ARG A 142 6.92 22.87 -8.57
C ARG A 142 7.06 22.85 -7.05
N PHE A 143 7.66 21.79 -6.49
CA PHE A 143 7.88 21.65 -5.05
C PHE A 143 9.31 22.02 -4.62
N VAL A 144 10.15 22.46 -5.56
CA VAL A 144 11.48 22.99 -5.27
C VAL A 144 11.34 24.32 -4.52
N GLU A 145 12.17 24.50 -3.49
CA GLU A 145 12.20 25.73 -2.70
C GLU A 145 12.38 26.98 -3.60
N PRO A 146 11.50 27.99 -3.51
CA PRO A 146 11.68 29.23 -4.24
C PRO A 146 12.94 29.94 -3.77
N LYS A 147 13.84 30.32 -4.69
CA LYS A 147 15.04 31.08 -4.33
C LYS A 147 14.68 32.54 -4.11
N VAL A 148 14.83 33.00 -2.86
CA VAL A 148 14.73 34.43 -2.53
C VAL A 148 16.10 35.06 -2.78
N LYS A 149 16.21 35.92 -3.80
CA LYS A 149 17.41 36.73 -4.06
C LYS A 149 17.00 38.18 -4.23
N ASN A 150 17.66 39.11 -3.52
CA ASN A 150 17.36 40.55 -3.56
C ASN A 150 15.88 40.91 -3.38
N ARG A 151 15.19 40.33 -2.38
CA ARG A 151 13.75 40.53 -2.12
C ARG A 151 12.84 40.21 -3.32
N THR A 152 13.32 39.40 -4.26
CA THR A 152 12.56 38.90 -5.42
C THR A 152 12.55 37.37 -5.36
N ILE A 153 11.39 36.77 -5.62
CA ILE A 153 11.24 35.32 -5.72
C ILE A 153 11.44 34.94 -7.18
N THR A 154 12.51 34.20 -7.49
CA THR A 154 12.69 33.56 -8.79
C THR A 154 12.22 32.11 -8.72
N TYR A 155 11.17 31.80 -9.49
CA TYR A 155 10.83 30.43 -9.82
C TYR A 155 11.87 29.94 -10.83
N GLY A 156 12.50 28.78 -10.61
CA GLY A 156 13.27 28.14 -11.68
C GLY A 156 12.37 28.01 -12.91
N GLU A 157 12.89 28.31 -14.10
CA GLU A 157 12.13 28.44 -15.34
C GLU A 157 11.03 27.37 -15.47
N ILE A 158 9.78 27.75 -15.19
CA ILE A 158 8.63 26.90 -15.46
C ILE A 158 8.41 27.03 -16.95
N ALA A 159 8.89 26.05 -17.72
CA ALA A 159 8.56 25.94 -19.12
C ALA A 159 7.03 25.86 -19.24
N ALA A 160 6.42 26.91 -19.77
CA ALA A 160 5.03 26.84 -20.22
C ALA A 160 4.92 25.68 -21.24
N PRO A 161 3.78 24.95 -21.29
CA PRO A 161 3.61 23.86 -22.23
C PRO A 161 3.77 24.40 -23.66
N LYS A 162 4.84 24.00 -24.34
CA LYS A 162 5.12 24.39 -25.74
C LYS A 162 4.07 23.75 -26.63
N ARG A 163 3.38 24.59 -27.42
CA ARG A 163 2.61 24.15 -28.59
C ARG A 163 3.58 23.61 -29.64
N ASN A 164 3.28 22.43 -30.17
CA ASN A 164 4.00 21.80 -31.27
C ASN A 164 4.05 22.72 -32.50
N ASN A 165 5.21 22.75 -33.16
CA ASN A 165 5.37 22.91 -34.61
C ASN A 165 6.78 22.43 -35.01
N THR A 166 6.87 22.08 -36.28
CA THR A 166 7.72 21.09 -36.96
C THR A 166 9.14 21.56 -37.31
N GLU A 167 9.98 20.56 -37.68
CA GLU A 167 11.01 20.54 -38.74
C GLU A 167 12.50 20.94 -38.49
N ALA A 168 13.35 20.05 -39.03
CA ALA A 168 14.70 20.19 -39.61
C ALA A 168 15.91 20.39 -38.65
N GLU A 169 16.82 19.39 -38.54
CA GLU A 169 18.13 19.27 -39.25
C GLU A 169 19.23 20.14 -38.60
N ASP A 170 20.51 19.79 -38.44
CA ASP A 170 21.38 18.65 -38.75
C ASP A 170 22.74 18.90 -38.02
N HIS A 171 23.59 17.86 -37.98
CA HIS A 171 25.06 17.89 -37.85
C HIS A 171 25.73 18.29 -36.51
N ALA A 172 26.91 17.78 -36.13
CA ALA A 172 27.71 16.60 -36.42
C ALA A 172 28.99 16.67 -35.52
N SER A 173 29.58 15.51 -35.23
CA SER A 173 31.03 15.26 -35.12
C SER A 173 31.86 15.56 -33.85
N THR A 174 32.07 14.48 -33.08
CA THR A 174 33.31 13.68 -32.89
C THR A 174 34.63 14.21 -32.31
N LYS A 175 35.30 13.21 -31.67
CA LYS A 175 36.73 12.98 -31.29
C LYS A 175 37.09 13.45 -29.87
N GLY A 176 37.66 12.65 -28.97
CA GLY A 176 38.33 11.35 -29.03
C GLY A 176 39.74 11.47 -28.45
N VAL A 177 40.16 10.52 -27.58
CA VAL A 177 41.51 9.90 -27.43
C VAL A 177 41.73 9.33 -26.00
N ALA A 178 42.22 8.09 -25.97
CA ALA A 178 42.66 7.25 -24.82
C ALA A 178 44.06 7.67 -24.29
N SER A 179 44.76 7.08 -23.32
CA SER A 179 44.86 5.78 -22.64
C SER A 179 45.91 5.93 -21.52
N SER A 180 45.91 5.11 -20.45
CA SER A 180 47.08 4.31 -20.01
C SER A 180 46.88 3.60 -18.66
N ASN A 181 47.34 2.35 -18.61
CA ASN A 181 47.29 1.35 -17.52
C ASN A 181 48.30 1.54 -16.38
N ALA A 182 48.04 0.92 -15.22
CA ALA A 182 49.04 0.18 -14.40
C ALA A 182 48.37 -0.74 -13.35
N ASP A 183 49.01 -1.89 -13.11
CA ASP A 183 48.60 -3.14 -12.42
C ASP A 183 48.85 -3.18 -10.88
N VAL A 184 47.95 -3.81 -10.07
CA VAL A 184 48.05 -5.09 -9.28
C VAL A 184 48.68 -4.94 -7.85
N PRO A 185 48.25 -5.65 -6.74
CA PRO A 185 47.98 -7.10 -6.67
C PRO A 185 46.80 -7.65 -5.84
N ALA A 186 46.53 -8.93 -6.15
CA ALA A 186 45.61 -9.88 -5.52
C ALA A 186 46.13 -10.49 -4.21
N VAL A 187 45.20 -10.95 -3.35
CA VAL A 187 45.45 -11.77 -2.15
C VAL A 187 44.60 -13.04 -2.20
N LEU A 188 45.25 -14.18 -1.95
CA LEU A 188 44.72 -15.55 -1.90
C LEU A 188 44.14 -15.91 -0.51
N PRO A 189 43.35 -17.00 -0.38
CA PRO A 189 42.40 -17.22 0.72
C PRO A 189 42.98 -17.99 1.91
N SER A 190 42.44 -17.74 3.11
CA SER A 190 42.78 -18.45 4.35
C SER A 190 41.76 -19.56 4.68
N LYS A 191 42.27 -20.77 4.96
CA LYS A 191 41.54 -21.94 5.50
C LYS A 191 41.54 -21.93 7.03
N SER A 192 40.44 -22.38 7.65
CA SER A 192 40.39 -22.92 9.03
C SER A 192 39.00 -23.54 9.33
N PRO A 193 38.84 -24.41 10.35
CA PRO A 193 38.84 -25.87 10.23
C PRO A 193 37.46 -26.53 10.42
N ALA A 194 37.42 -27.84 10.18
CA ALA A 194 36.24 -28.72 10.25
C ALA A 194 35.48 -28.63 11.59
N ALA A 195 34.16 -28.50 11.51
CA ALA A 195 33.23 -28.60 12.63
C ALA A 195 32.43 -29.91 12.53
N LEU A 196 32.30 -30.54 13.70
CA LEU A 196 31.61 -31.80 13.99
C LEU A 196 30.12 -31.79 13.57
N ASP A 197 29.62 -33.00 13.31
CA ASP A 197 28.31 -33.35 12.75
C ASP A 197 27.12 -32.51 13.27
N ALA A 198 26.51 -31.75 12.35
CA ALA A 198 25.21 -31.11 12.54
C ALA A 198 24.07 -32.08 12.17
N PRO A 199 22.90 -32.00 12.82
CA PRO A 199 21.77 -32.89 12.54
C PRO A 199 21.33 -32.75 11.07
N VAL A 200 20.99 -33.89 10.44
CA VAL A 200 20.58 -33.98 9.04
C VAL A 200 19.35 -33.09 8.81
N ILE A 201 19.58 -31.88 8.30
CA ILE A 201 18.54 -31.02 7.74
C ILE A 201 18.15 -31.68 6.42
N VAL A 202 16.89 -32.11 6.30
CA VAL A 202 16.35 -32.50 4.99
C VAL A 202 16.46 -31.26 4.10
N GLU A 203 17.37 -31.27 3.15
CA GLU A 203 17.59 -30.16 2.23
C GLU A 203 16.34 -30.04 1.35
N VAL A 204 15.46 -29.10 1.70
CA VAL A 204 14.29 -28.80 0.88
C VAL A 204 14.79 -28.06 -0.35
N ASN A 205 14.87 -28.74 -1.49
CA ASN A 205 15.23 -28.11 -2.76
C ASN A 205 14.12 -27.13 -3.18
N PHE A 206 14.44 -25.84 -3.24
CA PHE A 206 13.60 -24.79 -3.81
C PHE A 206 14.16 -24.40 -5.18
N PRO A 207 13.75 -25.09 -6.27
CA PRO A 207 14.19 -24.67 -7.59
C PRO A 207 13.72 -23.24 -7.85
N ASN A 208 14.57 -22.40 -8.41
CA ASN A 208 14.17 -21.06 -8.80
C ASN A 208 13.25 -21.15 -10.02
N PHE A 209 11.99 -20.77 -9.89
CA PHE A 209 10.96 -20.97 -10.92
C PHE A 209 11.25 -20.25 -12.25
N THR A 210 12.14 -19.26 -12.22
CA THR A 210 12.52 -18.50 -13.42
C THR A 210 13.73 -19.05 -14.15
N SER A 211 14.52 -19.95 -13.54
CA SER A 211 15.75 -20.48 -14.15
C SER A 211 15.84 -22.01 -14.18
N CYS A 212 15.07 -22.73 -13.35
CA CYS A 212 15.11 -24.19 -13.33
C CYS A 212 14.57 -24.83 -14.62
N PRO A 213 14.98 -26.05 -14.98
CA PRO A 213 14.37 -26.80 -16.07
C PRO A 213 12.86 -26.99 -15.87
N LEU A 214 12.08 -26.93 -16.96
CA LEU A 214 10.62 -27.01 -16.86
C LEU A 214 10.13 -28.31 -16.21
N LYS A 215 10.82 -29.43 -16.46
CA LYS A 215 10.50 -30.73 -15.86
C LYS A 215 10.65 -30.73 -14.34
N GLU A 216 11.63 -30.02 -13.81
CA GLU A 216 11.82 -29.83 -12.37
C GLU A 216 10.67 -28.96 -11.82
N LEU A 217 10.34 -27.85 -12.48
CA LEU A 217 9.22 -26.99 -12.09
C LEU A 217 7.87 -27.74 -12.06
N GLN A 218 7.59 -28.57 -13.07
CA GLN A 218 6.39 -29.42 -13.13
C GLN A 218 6.34 -30.51 -12.05
N SER A 219 7.50 -30.91 -11.52
CA SER A 219 7.59 -31.83 -10.39
C SER A 219 7.24 -31.13 -9.07
N THR A 220 7.65 -29.87 -8.92
CA THR A 220 7.32 -29.01 -7.75
C THR A 220 5.89 -28.47 -7.79
N ILE A 221 5.37 -28.18 -8.97
CA ILE A 221 4.02 -27.64 -9.20
C ILE A 221 3.28 -28.60 -10.14
N PRO A 222 2.67 -29.67 -9.59
CA PRO A 222 1.95 -30.68 -10.37
C PRO A 222 0.83 -30.10 -11.25
N GLU A 223 0.33 -28.92 -10.91
CA GLU A 223 -0.69 -28.22 -11.67
C GLU A 223 -0.22 -27.76 -13.05
N LEU A 224 1.10 -27.71 -13.31
CA LEU A 224 1.70 -27.37 -14.60
C LEU A 224 1.87 -28.57 -15.54
N LYS A 225 1.37 -29.77 -15.16
CA LYS A 225 1.47 -30.97 -16.01
C LYS A 225 0.78 -30.79 -17.38
N GLY A 226 -0.22 -29.92 -17.47
CA GLY A 226 -0.96 -29.63 -18.71
C GLY A 226 -0.37 -28.50 -19.55
N LEU A 227 0.71 -27.88 -19.11
CA LEU A 227 1.34 -26.73 -19.76
C LEU A 227 1.89 -27.11 -21.13
N LYS A 228 1.50 -26.32 -22.14
CA LYS A 228 2.16 -26.24 -23.44
C LYS A 228 3.29 -25.22 -23.35
N PRO A 229 4.57 -25.65 -23.40
CA PRO A 229 5.70 -24.75 -23.16
C PRO A 229 5.78 -23.64 -24.22
N ALA A 230 6.18 -22.44 -23.80
CA ALA A 230 6.54 -21.36 -24.72
C ALA A 230 7.77 -21.75 -25.56
N ALA A 231 7.77 -21.39 -26.85
CA ALA A 231 8.92 -21.65 -27.73
C ALA A 231 10.14 -20.79 -27.37
N ASN A 232 9.91 -19.56 -26.92
CA ASN A 232 10.94 -18.58 -26.57
C ASN A 232 10.40 -17.58 -25.53
N GLN A 233 11.11 -16.47 -25.27
CA GLN A 233 10.70 -15.42 -24.34
C GLN A 233 10.31 -14.10 -25.02
N GLU A 234 10.08 -14.10 -26.34
CA GLU A 234 9.80 -12.88 -27.13
C GLU A 234 8.52 -12.17 -26.66
N GLU A 235 7.51 -12.93 -26.25
CA GLU A 235 6.24 -12.39 -25.76
C GLU A 235 6.29 -11.85 -24.33
N LEU A 236 7.33 -12.19 -23.55
CA LEU A 236 7.37 -11.93 -22.10
C LEU A 236 7.24 -10.44 -21.78
N ALA A 237 7.96 -9.58 -22.51
CA ALA A 237 7.94 -8.14 -22.26
C ALA A 237 6.53 -7.56 -22.40
N MET A 238 5.86 -7.90 -23.52
CA MET A 238 4.51 -7.46 -23.84
C MET A 238 3.46 -8.03 -22.88
N LEU A 239 3.57 -9.30 -22.49
CA LEU A 239 2.68 -9.91 -21.50
C LEU A 239 2.79 -9.18 -20.15
N LEU A 240 3.99 -8.95 -19.66
CA LEU A 240 4.21 -8.23 -18.40
C LEU A 240 3.73 -6.78 -18.46
N ASP A 241 3.84 -6.09 -19.60
CA ASP A 241 3.29 -4.73 -19.77
C ASP A 241 1.76 -4.74 -19.64
N LYS A 242 1.09 -5.69 -20.30
CA LYS A 242 -0.37 -5.79 -20.27
C LYS A 242 -0.91 -6.25 -18.91
N ILE A 243 -0.25 -7.24 -18.28
CA ILE A 243 -0.57 -7.67 -16.92
C ILE A 243 -0.34 -6.51 -15.95
N GLY A 244 0.80 -5.82 -16.07
CA GLY A 244 1.13 -4.65 -15.28
C GLY A 244 0.08 -3.55 -15.39
N ALA A 245 -0.33 -3.19 -16.60
CA ALA A 245 -1.42 -2.23 -16.83
C ALA A 245 -2.73 -2.69 -16.16
N ARG A 246 -3.06 -3.98 -16.25
CA ARG A 246 -4.25 -4.54 -15.61
C ARG A 246 -4.19 -4.45 -14.09
N THR A 247 -3.02 -4.69 -13.48
CA THR A 247 -2.85 -4.52 -12.03
C THR A 247 -2.97 -3.06 -11.59
N VAL A 248 -2.49 -2.10 -12.38
CA VAL A 248 -2.71 -0.66 -12.15
C VAL A 248 -4.19 -0.29 -12.22
N ASP A 249 -4.93 -0.85 -13.17
CA ASP A 249 -6.38 -0.64 -13.26
C ASP A 249 -7.11 -1.19 -12.04
N ILE A 250 -6.76 -2.39 -11.58
CA ILE A 250 -7.34 -2.99 -10.37
C ILE A 250 -7.04 -2.10 -9.16
N ALA A 251 -5.77 -1.75 -8.98
CA ALA A 251 -5.29 -0.85 -7.93
C ALA A 251 -6.09 0.46 -7.86
N ARG A 252 -6.27 1.15 -8.99
CA ARG A 252 -6.93 2.48 -9.06
C ARG A 252 -8.44 2.42 -8.92
N ASN A 253 -9.06 1.32 -9.37
CA ASN A 253 -10.51 1.23 -9.47
C ASN A 253 -11.15 0.33 -8.40
N THR A 254 -10.36 -0.26 -7.49
CA THR A 254 -10.88 -1.01 -6.35
C THR A 254 -11.29 -0.02 -5.26
N PRO A 255 -12.59 0.12 -4.94
CA PRO A 255 -13.04 0.99 -3.86
C PRO A 255 -12.77 0.30 -2.50
N ASN A 256 -13.17 0.95 -1.42
CA ASN A 256 -13.21 0.28 -0.12
C ASN A 256 -14.32 -0.77 -0.11
N LEU A 257 -13.97 -2.01 0.22
CA LEU A 257 -14.84 -3.18 0.14
C LEU A 257 -14.95 -3.89 1.48
N ILE A 258 -16.08 -4.53 1.70
CA ILE A 258 -16.27 -5.49 2.78
C ILE A 258 -16.84 -6.79 2.19
N ALA A 259 -16.43 -7.92 2.75
CA ALA A 259 -16.88 -9.26 2.39
C ALA A 259 -17.03 -10.12 3.63
N HIS A 260 -17.70 -11.26 3.48
CA HIS A 260 -17.69 -12.34 4.43
C HIS A 260 -16.55 -13.30 4.09
N GLU A 261 -15.66 -13.55 5.06
CA GLU A 261 -14.56 -14.51 4.93
C GLU A 261 -14.78 -15.67 5.90
N THR A 262 -14.85 -16.90 5.38
CA THR A 262 -14.71 -18.11 6.19
C THR A 262 -13.27 -18.58 6.14
N VAL A 263 -12.65 -18.78 7.29
CA VAL A 263 -11.32 -19.41 7.43
C VAL A 263 -11.47 -20.78 8.06
N ILE A 264 -10.98 -21.81 7.38
CA ILE A 264 -10.88 -23.17 7.89
C ILE A 264 -9.40 -23.47 8.09
N GLN A 265 -8.99 -23.73 9.32
CA GLN A 265 -7.61 -24.04 9.67
C GLN A 265 -7.50 -25.49 10.12
N ALA A 266 -6.72 -26.26 9.38
CA ALA A 266 -6.39 -27.65 9.66
C ALA A 266 -4.96 -27.73 10.21
N HIS A 267 -4.82 -28.40 11.34
CA HIS A 267 -3.54 -28.73 11.97
C HIS A 267 -3.36 -30.23 12.01
N GLN A 268 -2.14 -30.70 11.81
CA GLN A 268 -1.86 -32.13 11.92
C GLN A 268 -2.18 -32.63 13.34
N GLY A 269 -3.10 -33.60 13.44
CA GLY A 269 -3.46 -34.23 14.71
C GLY A 269 -4.46 -33.46 15.59
N ALA A 270 -5.03 -32.35 15.10
CA ALA A 270 -6.08 -31.61 15.80
C ALA A 270 -7.32 -31.44 14.90
N PRO A 271 -8.53 -31.32 15.47
CA PRO A 271 -9.72 -31.04 14.68
C PRO A 271 -9.62 -29.68 13.99
N ASP A 272 -10.16 -29.62 12.77
CA ASP A 272 -10.23 -28.38 12.00
C ASP A 272 -11.00 -27.31 12.78
N THR A 273 -10.49 -26.08 12.73
CA THR A 273 -11.20 -24.93 13.27
C THR A 273 -11.81 -24.13 12.14
N ARG A 274 -13.02 -23.62 12.36
CA ARG A 274 -13.72 -22.75 11.42
C ARG A 274 -14.01 -21.42 12.10
N ARG A 275 -13.73 -20.33 11.41
CA ARG A 275 -14.04 -18.96 11.84
C ARG A 275 -14.60 -18.17 10.69
N ASP A 276 -15.48 -17.24 11.01
CA ASP A 276 -16.13 -16.37 10.04
C ASP A 276 -15.84 -14.91 10.43
N TYR A 277 -15.45 -14.10 9.44
CA TYR A 277 -15.00 -12.72 9.61
C TYR A 277 -15.78 -11.77 8.70
N ASP A 278 -16.02 -10.56 9.21
CA ASP A 278 -16.20 -9.39 8.35
C ASP A 278 -14.81 -8.95 7.85
N TYR A 279 -14.55 -9.14 6.56
CA TYR A 279 -13.28 -8.88 5.90
C TYR A 279 -13.33 -7.56 5.13
N LEU A 280 -12.60 -6.56 5.57
CA LEU A 280 -12.57 -5.21 5.02
C LEU A 280 -11.25 -4.99 4.25
N ILE A 281 -11.39 -4.51 3.02
CA ILE A 281 -10.30 -4.10 2.14
C ILE A 281 -10.39 -2.58 1.97
N LEU A 282 -9.36 -1.86 2.40
CA LEU A 282 -9.24 -0.42 2.20
C LEU A 282 -8.19 -0.12 1.15
N ALA A 283 -8.58 0.56 0.08
CA ALA A 283 -7.65 1.02 -0.93
C ALA A 283 -6.81 2.19 -0.40
N ARG A 284 -5.50 2.02 -0.33
CA ARG A 284 -4.53 3.07 -0.05
C ARG A 284 -3.70 3.28 -1.31
N ILE A 285 -3.86 4.45 -1.91
CA ILE A 285 -3.14 4.83 -3.12
C ILE A 285 -2.28 6.03 -2.75
N ALA A 286 -0.96 5.87 -2.80
CA ALA A 286 0.01 6.95 -2.75
C ALA A 286 0.70 7.11 -4.13
N GLU A 287 1.39 8.23 -4.37
CA GLU A 287 1.96 8.55 -5.69
C GLU A 287 2.89 7.46 -6.27
N LYS A 288 3.53 6.68 -5.41
CA LYS A 288 4.50 5.62 -5.79
C LYS A 288 4.14 4.24 -5.27
N ALA A 289 2.92 4.08 -4.77
CA ALA A 289 2.54 2.92 -3.99
C ALA A 289 1.03 2.67 -4.16
N VAL A 290 0.62 1.43 -4.46
CA VAL A 290 -0.77 1.00 -4.30
C VAL A 290 -0.86 -0.23 -3.42
N GLY A 291 -1.47 -0.06 -2.24
CA GLY A 291 -1.68 -1.10 -1.25
C GLY A 291 -3.14 -1.21 -0.90
N LEU A 292 -3.64 -2.44 -0.81
CA LEU A 292 -4.92 -2.68 -0.14
C LEU A 292 -4.61 -3.09 1.30
N ALA A 293 -5.08 -2.31 2.26
CA ALA A 293 -4.98 -2.67 3.66
C ALA A 293 -6.14 -3.61 4.01
N GLU A 294 -5.83 -4.75 4.61
CA GLU A 294 -6.83 -5.74 5.00
C GLU A 294 -7.11 -5.69 6.50
N TYR A 295 -8.38 -5.83 6.85
CA TYR A 295 -8.89 -5.85 8.21
C TYR A 295 -9.89 -6.97 8.35
N ARG A 296 -9.97 -7.56 9.53
CA ARG A 296 -10.91 -8.63 9.89
C ARG A 296 -11.58 -8.30 11.21
N VAL A 297 -12.86 -8.60 11.31
CA VAL A 297 -13.60 -8.64 12.57
C VAL A 297 -14.20 -10.02 12.72
N ASP A 298 -13.79 -10.76 13.75
CA ASP A 298 -14.33 -12.10 14.04
C ASP A 298 -15.79 -11.96 14.45
N LEU A 299 -16.68 -12.64 13.72
CA LEU A 299 -18.13 -12.50 13.88
C LEU A 299 -18.65 -13.13 15.17
N LYS A 300 -17.85 -13.99 15.82
CA LYS A 300 -18.25 -14.68 17.06
C LYS A 300 -18.00 -13.83 18.31
N ASN A 301 -16.86 -13.16 18.38
CA ASN A 301 -16.42 -12.42 19.58
C ASN A 301 -16.21 -10.92 19.34
N GLY A 302 -16.19 -10.46 18.09
CA GLY A 302 -15.93 -9.07 17.71
C GLY A 302 -14.46 -8.67 17.73
N ASP A 303 -13.53 -9.63 17.87
CA ASP A 303 -12.09 -9.37 17.88
C ASP A 303 -11.65 -8.82 16.52
N LYS A 304 -10.76 -7.82 16.55
CA LYS A 304 -10.34 -7.09 15.37
C LYS A 304 -8.89 -7.43 15.04
N PHE A 305 -8.61 -7.65 13.77
CA PHE A 305 -7.29 -7.96 13.26
C PHE A 305 -7.00 -7.08 12.04
N GLU A 306 -5.79 -6.55 11.94
CA GLU A 306 -5.31 -5.73 10.81
C GLU A 306 -4.00 -6.34 10.31
N THR A 307 -3.72 -6.15 9.02
CA THR A 307 -2.45 -6.58 8.37
C THR A 307 -1.21 -5.81 8.82
N ALA A 308 -1.31 -4.99 9.88
CA ALA A 308 -0.16 -4.58 10.70
C ALA A 308 -0.61 -3.93 12.02
N GLU A 309 -0.26 -4.52 13.16
CA GLU A 309 0.09 -3.77 14.38
C GLU A 309 1.45 -3.05 14.22
N THR A 310 1.68 -2.35 13.11
CA THR A 310 2.94 -1.60 12.90
C THR A 310 2.80 -0.24 12.21
N MET A 311 1.64 0.42 12.28
CA MET A 311 1.49 1.82 11.84
C MET A 311 2.04 2.85 12.85
N LYS A 312 2.69 2.42 13.96
CA LYS A 312 3.14 3.36 15.01
C LYS A 312 4.63 3.67 15.07
N LYS A 313 5.51 3.09 14.25
CA LYS A 313 6.94 3.48 14.36
C LYS A 313 7.76 3.70 13.10
N ASP A 314 7.49 3.08 11.97
CA ASP A 314 8.35 3.28 10.81
C ASP A 314 7.49 3.57 9.59
N GLY A 315 7.80 4.65 8.87
CA GLY A 315 7.06 5.11 7.70
C GLY A 315 7.20 4.20 6.49
N SER A 316 6.96 2.89 6.64
CA SER A 316 6.96 1.93 5.55
C SER A 316 5.59 1.92 4.85
N THR A 317 5.67 1.97 3.53
CA THR A 317 4.55 1.97 2.59
C THR A 317 4.24 0.54 2.14
N GLU A 318 3.03 0.09 2.46
CA GLU A 318 2.19 -0.88 1.73
C GLU A 318 2.45 -2.40 1.74
N ALA A 319 1.32 -3.12 1.85
CA ALA A 319 1.04 -4.51 1.49
C ALA A 319 2.09 -5.55 1.86
N ASP A 320 2.41 -5.63 3.15
CA ASP A 320 3.18 -6.74 3.69
C ASP A 320 2.30 -8.00 3.68
N LEU A 321 2.68 -9.01 2.89
CA LEU A 321 2.23 -10.39 3.14
C LEU A 321 2.80 -10.78 4.50
N GLU A 322 1.99 -10.65 5.55
CA GLU A 322 2.38 -11.01 6.91
C GLU A 322 1.94 -12.44 7.23
N ARG A 323 2.88 -13.21 7.79
CA ARG A 323 2.57 -14.47 8.47
C ARG A 323 2.80 -14.32 9.96
N THR A 324 1.78 -14.61 10.77
CA THR A 324 1.90 -14.70 12.23
C THR A 324 1.71 -16.14 12.66
N SER A 325 2.60 -16.65 13.50
CA SER A 325 2.43 -17.96 14.15
C SER A 325 2.90 -17.87 15.59
N ASP A 326 2.04 -18.21 16.54
CA ASP A 326 2.39 -18.32 17.95
C ASP A 326 2.34 -19.78 18.43
N ASP A 327 3.16 -20.07 19.45
CA ASP A 327 3.50 -21.35 20.09
C ASP A 327 2.30 -22.27 20.46
N PRO A 328 2.55 -23.57 20.75
CA PRO A 328 1.53 -24.59 21.03
C PRO A 328 0.92 -24.51 22.43
N THR A 329 0.68 -23.31 22.98
CA THR A 329 -0.08 -23.17 24.23
C THR A 329 -1.60 -23.24 23.96
N PRO A 330 -2.43 -23.85 24.85
CA PRO A 330 -3.84 -24.14 24.58
C PRO A 330 -4.70 -22.88 24.38
N PRO A 331 -5.89 -23.02 23.77
CA PRO A 331 -6.61 -21.91 23.16
C PRO A 331 -7.28 -21.05 24.22
N GLN A 332 -6.79 -19.84 24.40
CA GLN A 332 -7.68 -18.74 24.77
C GLN A 332 -8.22 -18.12 23.48
N SER A 333 -9.53 -17.87 23.47
CA SER A 333 -10.28 -17.18 22.41
C SER A 333 -9.51 -16.01 21.78
N GLY A 334 -9.61 -15.84 20.44
CA GLY A 334 -9.20 -14.60 19.78
C GLY A 334 -7.91 -14.58 18.95
N ARG A 335 -7.48 -15.70 18.34
CA ARG A 335 -6.31 -15.70 17.43
C ARG A 335 -6.66 -15.21 16.00
N PRO A 336 -5.87 -14.32 15.36
CA PRO A 336 -6.01 -13.98 13.95
C PRO A 336 -5.71 -15.20 13.05
N PRO A 337 -6.16 -15.19 11.78
CA PRO A 337 -5.61 -16.09 10.76
C PRO A 337 -4.08 -15.92 10.66
N THR A 338 -3.37 -17.03 10.39
CA THR A 338 -1.90 -17.01 10.34
C THR A 338 -1.34 -16.34 9.09
N SER A 339 -2.18 -16.07 8.09
CA SER A 339 -1.80 -15.49 6.81
C SER A 339 -2.64 -14.26 6.45
N GLN A 340 -1.96 -13.21 5.97
CA GLN A 340 -2.55 -11.91 5.59
C GLN A 340 -1.91 -11.38 4.31
N GLY A 341 -2.51 -10.36 3.67
CA GLY A 341 -1.99 -9.75 2.43
C GLY A 341 -2.37 -10.48 1.14
N LEU A 342 -3.38 -11.36 1.22
CA LEU A 342 -3.83 -12.24 0.14
C LEU A 342 -4.61 -11.49 -0.96
N ALA A 343 -5.31 -10.40 -0.61
CA ALA A 343 -6.02 -9.57 -1.58
C ALA A 343 -5.07 -8.69 -2.41
N THR A 344 -3.86 -8.46 -1.91
CA THR A 344 -2.82 -7.68 -2.60
C THR A 344 -1.83 -8.51 -3.38
N SER A 345 -1.87 -9.85 -3.38
CA SER A 345 -0.78 -10.66 -3.93
C SER A 345 -0.52 -10.46 -5.44
N TRP A 346 -1.45 -9.86 -6.19
CA TRP A 346 -1.20 -9.42 -7.57
C TRP A 346 -0.09 -8.35 -7.69
N VAL A 347 0.32 -7.71 -6.59
CA VAL A 347 1.40 -6.71 -6.57
C VAL A 347 2.75 -7.27 -7.05
N HIS A 348 2.95 -8.59 -7.04
CA HIS A 348 4.14 -9.21 -7.63
C HIS A 348 4.29 -8.93 -9.13
N PHE A 349 3.20 -8.63 -9.83
CA PHE A 349 3.18 -8.23 -11.24
C PHE A 349 2.98 -6.73 -11.45
N TYR A 350 2.99 -5.93 -10.37
CA TYR A 350 2.83 -4.49 -10.47
C TYR A 350 4.07 -3.83 -11.13
N PRO A 351 3.91 -2.83 -12.02
CA PRO A 351 5.03 -2.26 -12.78
C PRO A 351 6.20 -1.76 -11.92
N LEU A 352 5.92 -1.13 -10.77
CA LEU A 352 6.96 -0.62 -9.87
C LEU A 352 7.77 -1.74 -9.17
N ASN A 353 7.25 -2.96 -9.14
CA ASN A 353 7.91 -4.11 -8.54
C ASN A 353 8.71 -4.93 -9.55
N ARG A 354 8.62 -4.62 -10.85
CA ARG A 354 9.22 -5.41 -11.92
C ARG A 354 10.74 -5.54 -11.83
N SER A 355 11.43 -4.48 -11.40
CA SER A 355 12.90 -4.52 -11.20
C SER A 355 13.31 -5.45 -10.05
N GLN A 356 12.41 -5.65 -9.08
CA GLN A 356 12.61 -6.42 -7.85
C GLN A 356 12.41 -7.93 -8.03
N ALA A 357 12.07 -8.39 -9.23
CA ALA A 357 11.90 -9.80 -9.55
C ALA A 357 12.50 -10.17 -10.91
N THR A 358 12.76 -11.45 -11.12
CA THR A 358 12.91 -12.06 -12.44
C THR A 358 11.57 -12.65 -12.87
N PHE A 359 11.36 -12.76 -14.17
CA PHE A 359 10.15 -13.32 -14.75
C PHE A 359 10.50 -14.28 -15.88
N ARG A 360 9.65 -15.28 -16.10
CA ARG A 360 9.75 -16.22 -17.21
C ARG A 360 8.36 -16.53 -17.74
N TYR A 361 8.19 -16.44 -19.05
CA TYR A 361 6.99 -16.94 -19.72
C TYR A 361 7.10 -18.45 -19.86
N LEU A 362 6.21 -19.20 -19.22
CA LEU A 362 6.24 -20.66 -19.22
C LEU A 362 5.50 -21.23 -20.43
N GLY A 363 4.48 -20.54 -20.92
CA GLY A 363 3.66 -20.97 -22.06
C GLY A 363 2.18 -20.85 -21.75
N GLU A 364 1.40 -21.79 -22.26
CA GLU A 364 -0.06 -21.76 -22.14
C GLU A 364 -0.61 -23.02 -21.52
N GLU A 365 -1.68 -22.87 -20.74
CA GLU A 365 -2.37 -23.99 -20.12
C GLU A 365 -3.88 -23.80 -20.22
N LYS A 366 -4.63 -24.89 -20.08
CA LYS A 366 -6.08 -24.81 -19.87
C LYS A 366 -6.37 -24.93 -18.37
N MET A 367 -7.01 -23.91 -17.80
CA MET A 367 -7.53 -23.89 -16.44
C MET A 367 -9.05 -23.77 -16.48
N ASP A 368 -9.77 -24.71 -15.87
CA ASP A 368 -11.25 -24.72 -15.83
C ASP A 368 -11.89 -24.54 -17.23
N GLY A 369 -11.30 -25.18 -18.24
CA GLY A 369 -11.72 -25.08 -19.64
C GLY A 369 -11.32 -23.78 -20.36
N ARG A 370 -10.72 -22.81 -19.67
CA ARG A 370 -10.24 -21.53 -20.22
C ARG A 370 -8.76 -21.60 -20.56
N ARG A 371 -8.37 -21.05 -21.71
CA ARG A 371 -6.96 -20.88 -22.09
C ARG A 371 -6.35 -19.77 -21.23
N THR A 372 -5.15 -19.98 -20.73
CA THR A 372 -4.41 -19.01 -19.92
C THR A 372 -2.95 -18.92 -20.34
N HIS A 373 -2.37 -17.72 -20.31
CA HIS A 373 -0.92 -17.55 -20.30
C HIS A 373 -0.38 -17.86 -18.90
N VAL A 374 0.75 -18.54 -18.82
CA VAL A 374 1.37 -18.94 -17.56
C VAL A 374 2.73 -18.28 -17.42
N LEU A 375 2.93 -17.53 -16.34
CA LEU A 375 4.17 -16.79 -16.07
C LEU A 375 4.70 -17.18 -14.70
N ALA A 376 6.01 -17.41 -14.61
CA ALA A 376 6.72 -17.52 -13.34
C ALA A 376 7.37 -16.19 -12.95
N PHE A 377 7.49 -15.94 -11.65
CA PHE A 377 8.30 -14.87 -11.09
C PHE A 377 9.15 -15.40 -9.93
N ALA A 378 10.27 -14.73 -9.65
CA ALA A 378 11.06 -14.94 -8.44
C ALA A 378 11.60 -13.60 -7.96
N GLN A 379 11.36 -13.24 -6.71
CA GLN A 379 11.90 -12.00 -6.14
C GLN A 379 13.44 -12.05 -6.08
N LYS A 380 14.07 -10.89 -6.22
CA LYS A 380 15.51 -10.68 -6.03
C LYS A 380 15.72 -10.08 -4.64
N PRO A 381 16.16 -10.86 -3.63
CA PRO A 381 16.22 -10.40 -2.24
C PRO A 381 16.87 -9.02 -2.04
N GLN A 382 17.97 -8.78 -2.75
CA GLN A 382 18.74 -7.53 -2.72
C GLN A 382 18.05 -6.31 -3.34
N SER A 383 16.95 -6.50 -4.06
CA SER A 383 16.22 -5.44 -4.78
C SER A 383 14.81 -5.22 -4.24
N VAL A 384 14.31 -6.11 -3.37
CA VAL A 384 12.97 -5.97 -2.80
C VAL A 384 12.96 -4.83 -1.78
N ILE A 385 12.11 -3.83 -2.02
CA ILE A 385 12.02 -2.63 -1.17
C ILE A 385 11.24 -2.94 0.13
N SER A 386 10.15 -3.69 0.03
CA SER A 386 9.36 -4.18 1.17
C SER A 386 9.17 -5.68 1.05
N PRO A 387 9.97 -6.51 1.75
CA PRO A 387 9.77 -7.95 1.76
C PRO A 387 8.55 -8.33 2.61
N GLY A 388 7.96 -9.51 2.31
CA GLY A 388 6.99 -10.10 3.23
C GLY A 388 7.65 -10.39 4.57
N MET A 389 6.89 -10.37 5.66
CA MET A 389 7.44 -10.54 7.00
C MET A 389 6.83 -11.78 7.67
N VAL A 390 7.69 -12.60 8.26
CA VAL A 390 7.27 -13.70 9.15
C VAL A 390 7.53 -13.33 10.59
N HIS A 391 6.49 -13.49 11.41
CA HIS A 391 6.53 -13.35 12.86
C HIS A 391 6.39 -14.74 13.51
N TYR A 392 7.42 -15.16 14.24
CA TYR A 392 7.41 -16.42 14.97
C TYR A 392 8.28 -16.32 16.22
N ARG A 393 7.72 -16.73 17.38
CA ARG A 393 8.41 -16.72 18.68
C ARG A 393 9.08 -15.36 18.99
N GLY A 394 8.36 -14.27 18.74
CA GLY A 394 8.83 -12.91 18.98
C GLY A 394 9.91 -12.39 18.01
N LYS A 395 10.33 -13.19 17.01
CA LYS A 395 11.20 -12.73 15.93
C LYS A 395 10.37 -12.27 14.74
N ARG A 396 10.79 -11.16 14.13
CA ARG A 396 10.27 -10.63 12.86
C ARG A 396 11.38 -10.69 11.82
N VAL A 397 11.21 -11.52 10.79
CA VAL A 397 12.25 -11.80 9.78
C VAL A 397 11.67 -11.59 8.38
N PRO A 398 12.42 -10.99 7.44
CA PRO A 398 11.98 -10.89 6.05
C PRO A 398 11.94 -12.26 5.37
N MET A 399 10.95 -12.46 4.51
CA MET A 399 10.83 -13.59 3.61
C MET A 399 10.62 -13.10 2.18
N PHE A 400 11.12 -13.89 1.23
CA PHE A 400 11.01 -13.59 -0.20
C PHE A 400 10.24 -14.71 -0.89
N LEU A 401 9.53 -14.34 -1.95
CA LEU A 401 8.59 -15.20 -2.65
C LEU A 401 8.98 -15.38 -4.11
N GLN A 402 8.60 -16.54 -4.63
CA GLN A 402 8.52 -16.85 -6.04
C GLN A 402 7.13 -17.40 -6.33
N GLY A 403 6.78 -17.61 -7.59
CA GLY A 403 5.45 -18.12 -7.89
C GLY A 403 5.12 -18.24 -9.36
N VAL A 404 3.89 -18.66 -9.62
CA VAL A 404 3.32 -18.84 -10.95
C VAL A 404 1.94 -18.20 -10.99
N ALA A 405 1.69 -17.43 -12.06
CA ALA A 405 0.40 -16.81 -12.34
C ALA A 405 -0.21 -17.37 -13.62
N TRP A 406 -1.50 -17.68 -13.56
CA TRP A 406 -2.34 -18.01 -14.72
C TRP A 406 -3.16 -16.78 -15.08
N VAL A 407 -2.99 -16.32 -16.32
CA VAL A 407 -3.49 -15.04 -16.81
C VAL A 407 -4.46 -15.26 -17.96
N ASP A 408 -5.61 -14.58 -17.91
CA ASP A 408 -6.59 -14.59 -18.99
C ASP A 408 -6.03 -13.86 -20.23
N PRO A 409 -5.94 -14.50 -21.40
CA PRO A 409 -5.38 -13.86 -22.60
C PRO A 409 -6.27 -12.74 -23.17
N SER A 410 -7.55 -12.67 -22.78
CA SER A 410 -8.48 -11.68 -23.32
C SER A 410 -8.37 -10.30 -22.67
N ASP A 411 -8.12 -10.26 -21.36
CA ASP A 411 -8.07 -9.01 -20.58
C ASP A 411 -6.89 -8.93 -19.60
N PHE A 412 -5.96 -9.87 -19.67
CA PHE A 412 -4.70 -9.92 -18.92
C PHE A 412 -4.86 -9.90 -17.39
N ARG A 413 -6.05 -10.26 -16.87
CA ARG A 413 -6.24 -10.43 -15.43
C ARG A 413 -5.59 -11.73 -14.95
N ILE A 414 -5.05 -11.69 -13.74
CA ILE A 414 -4.60 -12.90 -13.04
C ILE A 414 -5.85 -13.65 -12.54
N LEU A 415 -6.00 -14.90 -12.97
CA LEU A 415 -7.10 -15.80 -12.60
C LEU A 415 -6.72 -16.68 -11.40
N ARG A 416 -5.46 -17.10 -11.35
CA ARG A 416 -4.87 -17.84 -10.23
C ARG A 416 -3.44 -17.36 -10.02
N LEU A 417 -3.05 -17.26 -8.77
CA LEU A 417 -1.68 -16.97 -8.38
C LEU A 417 -1.27 -17.98 -7.31
N ARG A 418 -0.21 -18.75 -7.60
CA ARG A 418 0.47 -19.55 -6.60
C ARG A 418 1.77 -18.85 -6.22
N THR A 419 1.98 -18.62 -4.93
CA THR A 419 3.25 -18.13 -4.40
C THR A 419 3.87 -19.18 -3.49
N ASP A 420 5.17 -19.39 -3.63
CA ASP A 420 5.97 -20.28 -2.81
C ASP A 420 7.13 -19.47 -2.21
N LEU A 421 7.64 -19.91 -1.07
CA LEU A 421 8.84 -19.36 -0.47
C LEU A 421 10.03 -19.46 -1.46
N LEU A 422 10.83 -18.40 -1.58
CA LEU A 422 12.00 -18.39 -2.46
C LEU A 422 13.11 -19.29 -1.91
N ALA A 423 13.31 -19.28 -0.60
CA ALA A 423 14.27 -20.10 0.13
C ALA A 423 13.82 -20.23 1.60
N PRO A 424 14.17 -21.31 2.32
CA PRO A 424 13.86 -21.46 3.74
C PRO A 424 14.28 -20.25 4.57
N VAL A 425 13.60 -20.00 5.70
CA VAL A 425 13.99 -18.98 6.68
C VAL A 425 14.37 -19.68 7.99
N PRO A 426 15.65 -20.11 8.16
CA PRO A 426 16.09 -20.93 9.29
C PRO A 426 15.93 -20.24 10.64
N GLU A 427 16.04 -18.91 10.67
CA GLU A 427 15.98 -18.06 11.87
C GLU A 427 14.68 -18.23 12.68
N VAL A 428 13.60 -18.58 11.97
CA VAL A 428 12.27 -18.89 12.51
C VAL A 428 11.81 -20.31 12.17
N SER A 429 12.71 -21.16 11.66
CA SER A 429 12.42 -22.53 11.25
C SER A 429 11.24 -22.63 10.26
N LEU A 430 11.05 -21.62 9.40
CA LEU A 430 10.05 -21.65 8.32
C LEU A 430 10.67 -22.39 7.14
N LEU A 431 10.18 -23.60 6.90
CA LEU A 431 10.68 -24.47 5.82
C LEU A 431 9.88 -24.28 4.55
N ARG A 432 8.55 -24.18 4.64
CA ARG A 432 7.67 -23.98 3.47
C ARG A 432 6.57 -22.98 3.78
N LEU A 433 6.24 -22.19 2.76
CA LEU A 433 5.05 -21.36 2.72
C LEU A 433 4.56 -21.34 1.28
N THR A 434 3.35 -21.82 1.05
CA THR A 434 2.69 -21.81 -0.24
C THR A 434 1.31 -21.18 -0.08
N ALA A 435 0.98 -20.19 -0.90
CA ALA A 435 -0.37 -19.67 -1.03
C ALA A 435 -0.87 -19.92 -2.45
N ASP A 436 -2.02 -20.56 -2.58
CA ASP A 436 -2.72 -20.79 -3.83
C ASP A 436 -4.01 -19.98 -3.86
N ILE A 437 -4.02 -18.93 -4.67
CA ILE A 437 -5.03 -17.87 -4.68
C ILE A 437 -5.82 -17.99 -5.97
N HIS A 438 -7.12 -18.26 -5.87
CA HIS A 438 -8.05 -18.22 -6.99
C HIS A 438 -8.83 -16.92 -6.96
N PHE A 439 -8.75 -16.14 -8.04
CA PHE A 439 -9.48 -14.89 -8.18
C PHE A 439 -10.84 -15.14 -8.84
N GLY A 440 -11.88 -14.51 -8.30
CA GLY A 440 -13.23 -14.48 -8.83
C GLY A 440 -13.56 -13.12 -9.43
N LEU A 441 -14.31 -13.13 -10.53
CA LEU A 441 -14.88 -11.92 -11.10
C LEU A 441 -16.12 -11.52 -10.31
N ASN A 442 -16.07 -10.37 -9.65
CA ASN A 442 -17.14 -9.87 -8.79
C ASN A 442 -17.77 -8.63 -9.41
N ARG A 443 -19.10 -8.67 -9.58
CA ARG A 443 -19.91 -7.49 -9.87
C ARG A 443 -20.39 -6.90 -8.56
N ILE A 444 -20.02 -5.65 -8.29
CA ILE A 444 -20.39 -4.96 -7.06
C ILE A 444 -21.38 -3.85 -7.40
N GLU A 445 -22.49 -3.79 -6.66
CA GLU A 445 -23.49 -2.75 -6.85
C GLU A 445 -22.85 -1.36 -6.72
N LYS A 446 -23.13 -0.45 -7.67
CA LYS A 446 -22.59 0.92 -7.74
C LYS A 446 -21.09 1.01 -8.05
N VAL A 447 -20.45 -0.09 -8.43
CA VAL A 447 -19.12 -0.12 -9.06
C VAL A 447 -19.32 -0.44 -10.54
N SER A 448 -18.85 0.43 -11.43
CA SER A 448 -19.04 0.26 -12.88
C SER A 448 -18.14 -0.81 -13.48
N SER A 449 -17.01 -1.12 -12.85
CA SER A 449 -16.05 -2.15 -13.26
C SER A 449 -16.33 -3.50 -12.60
N LEU A 450 -15.97 -4.58 -13.30
CA LEU A 450 -15.86 -5.91 -12.71
C LEU A 450 -14.52 -6.01 -11.99
N LEU A 451 -14.54 -6.42 -10.72
CA LEU A 451 -13.34 -6.52 -9.90
C LEU A 451 -12.88 -7.98 -9.83
N SER A 452 -11.57 -8.19 -10.00
CA SER A 452 -10.93 -9.49 -9.78
C SER A 452 -10.43 -9.52 -8.33
N LEU A 453 -11.15 -10.23 -7.46
CA LEU A 453 -10.87 -10.30 -6.02
C LEU A 453 -10.68 -11.77 -5.62
N PRO A 454 -9.94 -12.07 -4.54
CA PRO A 454 -9.82 -13.45 -4.05
C PRO A 454 -11.20 -14.07 -3.85
N ARG A 455 -11.39 -15.30 -4.33
CA ARG A 455 -12.59 -16.11 -4.09
C ARG A 455 -12.28 -17.20 -3.07
N GLU A 456 -11.15 -17.85 -3.27
CA GLU A 456 -10.67 -18.92 -2.42
C GLU A 456 -9.14 -18.84 -2.36
N VAL A 457 -8.59 -19.02 -1.16
CA VAL A 457 -7.14 -19.10 -0.95
C VAL A 457 -6.82 -20.29 -0.08
N THR A 458 -5.87 -21.12 -0.50
CA THR A 458 -5.28 -22.14 0.36
C THR A 458 -3.86 -21.74 0.71
N VAL A 459 -3.58 -21.56 2.00
CA VAL A 459 -2.22 -21.34 2.51
C VAL A 459 -1.75 -22.58 3.22
N THR A 460 -0.62 -23.14 2.80
CA THR A 460 0.06 -24.26 3.47
C THR A 460 1.41 -23.80 3.98
N SER A 461 1.75 -24.19 5.19
CA SER A 461 2.97 -23.74 5.85
C SER A 461 3.58 -24.83 6.70
N GLU A 462 4.90 -24.90 6.70
CA GLU A 462 5.70 -25.77 7.56
C GLU A 462 6.63 -24.87 8.37
N ILE A 463 6.33 -24.69 9.66
CA ILE A 463 7.13 -23.86 10.56
C ILE A 463 7.35 -24.57 11.90
N GLY A 464 8.58 -24.56 12.40
CA GLY A 464 8.91 -25.18 13.69
C GLY A 464 8.58 -26.67 13.78
N GLY A 465 8.61 -27.39 12.65
CA GLY A 465 8.25 -28.81 12.56
C GLY A 465 6.74 -29.10 12.51
N SER A 466 5.88 -28.07 12.53
CA SER A 466 4.43 -28.21 12.43
C SER A 466 3.93 -27.80 11.05
N SER A 467 2.98 -28.57 10.52
CA SER A 467 2.28 -28.25 9.27
C SER A 467 0.90 -27.66 9.55
N VAL A 468 0.60 -26.52 8.94
CA VAL A 468 -0.69 -25.84 9.05
C VAL A 468 -1.21 -25.53 7.66
N ARG A 469 -2.49 -25.85 7.43
CA ARG A 469 -3.22 -25.49 6.21
C ARG A 469 -4.40 -24.60 6.57
N GLU A 470 -4.47 -23.42 5.98
CA GLU A 470 -5.60 -22.50 6.06
C GLU A 470 -6.31 -22.43 4.71
N THR A 471 -7.64 -22.48 4.72
CA THR A 471 -8.48 -22.26 3.55
C THR A 471 -9.39 -21.08 3.82
N HIS A 472 -9.22 -20.02 3.05
CA HIS A 472 -10.02 -18.80 3.10
C HIS A 472 -11.04 -18.82 1.97
N LYS A 473 -12.31 -18.57 2.28
CA LYS A 473 -13.39 -18.45 1.29
C LYS A 473 -14.06 -17.10 1.44
N TYR A 474 -14.03 -16.31 0.38
CA TYR A 474 -14.58 -14.96 0.37
C TYR A 474 -15.92 -14.94 -0.38
N SER A 475 -16.89 -14.23 0.18
CA SER A 475 -18.21 -14.09 -0.42
C SER A 475 -18.85 -12.76 -0.06
N GLY A 476 -19.86 -12.34 -0.84
CA GLY A 476 -20.65 -11.15 -0.51
C GLY A 476 -19.89 -9.82 -0.57
N TYR A 477 -18.91 -9.70 -1.47
CA TYR A 477 -18.20 -8.43 -1.70
C TYR A 477 -19.17 -7.29 -1.99
N ARG A 478 -19.08 -6.23 -1.17
CA ARG A 478 -19.91 -5.03 -1.28
C ARG A 478 -19.14 -3.79 -0.90
N LEU A 479 -19.63 -2.62 -1.30
CA LEU A 479 -19.04 -1.35 -0.90
C LEU A 479 -19.05 -1.22 0.62
N PHE A 480 -17.88 -0.96 1.20
CA PHE A 480 -17.81 -0.55 2.59
C PHE A 480 -18.34 0.89 2.71
N ARG A 481 -19.36 1.08 3.56
CA ARG A 481 -19.91 2.39 3.89
C ARG A 481 -20.02 2.49 5.40
N ALA A 482 -19.22 3.37 6.00
CA ALA A 482 -19.42 3.75 7.39
C ALA A 482 -20.53 4.81 7.45
N GLN A 483 -21.64 4.48 8.12
CA GLN A 483 -22.64 5.45 8.52
C GLN A 483 -22.56 5.60 10.03
N SER A 484 -22.03 6.73 10.48
CA SER A 484 -21.99 7.06 11.91
C SER A 484 -23.29 7.75 12.30
N LYS A 485 -24.06 7.14 13.21
CA LYS A 485 -25.22 7.78 13.85
C LYS A 485 -24.84 8.09 15.29
N VAL A 486 -24.88 9.36 15.67
CA VAL A 486 -24.77 9.75 17.07
C VAL A 486 -26.06 9.33 17.76
N VAL A 487 -25.99 8.29 18.60
CA VAL A 487 -27.08 7.89 19.48
C VAL A 487 -26.92 8.67 20.77
N LEU A 488 -27.90 9.50 21.09
CA LEU A 488 -27.98 10.19 22.38
C LEU A 488 -28.66 9.22 23.36
N ASN A 489 -28.06 9.01 24.53
CA ASN A 489 -28.80 8.39 25.63
C ASN A 489 -29.94 9.33 26.05
N PRO A 490 -31.13 8.77 26.37
CA PRO A 490 -32.34 9.54 26.69
C PRO A 490 -32.17 10.46 27.91
#